data_AF-A0A370FS35-F1
#
_entry.id   AF-A0A370FS35-F1
#
_cell.length_a   1.000
_cell.length_b   1.000
_cell.length_c   1.000
_cell.angle_alpha   90.00
_cell.angle_beta   90.00
_cell.angle_gamma   90.00
#
_symmetry.space_group_name_H-M   'P 1'
#
loop_
_entity.id
_entity.type
_entity.pdbx_description
1 polymer ?
#
loop_
_entity_poly.entity_id
_entity_poly.type
_entity_poly.pdbx_seq_one_letter_code
_entity_poly.pdbx_strand_id
1 'polypeptide(L)'
;MTNETTTKKSSRPTEVGDLPDYQLLGDRIADVAVAMFADDADMLGAYSDLVRAAKAAGHVVSSDGEIRRAVTDELLQRRLADAQASWDRAETAYLEALGTGVVKDGYAWAVKEWCKKEGREYPVAGVS
;
A
#
# COMPACT_ATOMS: atom_id res chain seq x y z
N MET A 1 29.72 -24.34 -14.28
CA MET A 1 28.87 -23.61 -13.33
C MET A 1 27.98 -22.69 -14.15
N THR A 2 26.73 -23.08 -14.37
CA THR A 2 25.73 -22.24 -15.04
C THR A 2 25.19 -21.28 -13.99
N ASN A 3 25.50 -19.99 -14.12
CA ASN A 3 24.84 -18.95 -13.34
C ASN A 3 23.37 -18.94 -13.77
N GLU A 4 22.50 -19.50 -12.93
CA GLU A 4 21.06 -19.28 -13.04
C GLU A 4 20.80 -17.81 -12.70
N THR A 5 20.75 -16.97 -13.72
CA THR A 5 20.16 -15.64 -13.62
C THR A 5 18.68 -15.86 -13.34
N THR A 6 18.29 -15.95 -12.06
CA THR A 6 16.88 -15.97 -11.67
C THR A 6 16.33 -14.60 -12.05
N THR A 7 15.71 -14.49 -13.23
CA THR A 7 15.03 -13.27 -13.67
C THR A 7 13.90 -13.04 -12.69
N LYS A 8 14.10 -12.14 -11.73
CA LYS A 8 13.07 -11.76 -10.77
C LYS A 8 11.84 -11.30 -11.55
N LYS A 9 10.69 -11.93 -11.31
CA LYS A 9 9.42 -11.48 -11.89
C LYS A 9 9.21 -10.02 -11.48
N SER A 10 8.83 -9.18 -12.45
CA SER A 10 8.59 -7.75 -12.20
C SER A 10 7.67 -7.55 -11.00
N SER A 11 7.96 -6.54 -10.19
CA SER A 11 7.13 -6.15 -9.04
C SER A 11 5.99 -5.21 -9.42
N ARG A 12 5.78 -4.96 -10.73
CA ARG A 12 4.66 -4.16 -11.22
C ARG A 12 3.34 -4.82 -10.84
N PRO A 13 2.44 -4.12 -10.11
CA PRO A 13 1.12 -4.64 -9.80
C PRO A 13 0.30 -4.93 -11.06
N THR A 14 -0.35 -6.08 -11.10
CA THR A 14 -1.18 -6.53 -12.22
C THR A 14 -2.65 -6.68 -11.83
N GLU A 15 -2.92 -6.96 -10.56
CA GLU A 15 -4.25 -7.09 -10.00
C GLU A 15 -4.34 -6.45 -8.62
N VAL A 16 -5.56 -6.29 -8.10
CA VAL A 16 -5.80 -5.68 -6.78
C VAL A 16 -5.06 -6.44 -5.67
N GLY A 17 -4.94 -7.77 -5.78
CA GLY A 17 -4.22 -8.61 -4.82
C GLY A 17 -2.72 -8.33 -4.74
N ASP A 18 -2.13 -7.63 -5.72
CA ASP A 18 -0.73 -7.22 -5.69
C ASP A 18 -0.50 -5.93 -4.87
N LEU A 19 -1.58 -5.24 -4.47
CA LEU A 19 -1.46 -4.03 -3.68
C LEU A 19 -1.07 -4.35 -2.23
N PRO A 20 -0.30 -3.46 -1.57
CA PRO A 20 -0.03 -3.60 -0.14
C PRO A 20 -1.32 -3.64 0.68
N ASP A 21 -1.37 -4.45 1.75
CA ASP A 21 -2.56 -4.65 2.59
C ASP A 21 -3.22 -3.34 3.05
N TYR A 22 -2.44 -2.32 3.39
CA TYR A 22 -2.98 -1.03 3.82
C TYR A 22 -3.79 -0.32 2.72
N GLN A 23 -3.54 -0.62 1.44
CA GLN A 23 -4.32 -0.13 0.30
C GLN A 23 -5.53 -1.01 -0.01
N LEU A 24 -5.65 -2.18 0.60
CA LEU A 24 -6.85 -3.02 0.52
C LEU A 24 -7.88 -2.62 1.59
N LEU A 25 -7.42 -1.95 2.65
CA LEU A 25 -8.25 -1.48 3.74
C LEU A 25 -8.78 -0.07 3.49
N GLY A 26 -9.95 0.20 4.05
CA GLY A 26 -10.51 1.56 4.04
C GLY A 26 -9.87 2.43 5.10
N ASP A 27 -10.06 3.73 4.97
CA ASP A 27 -9.52 4.70 5.93
C ASP A 27 -10.09 4.42 7.33
N ARG A 28 -9.20 4.41 8.33
CA ARG A 28 -9.58 4.25 9.73
C ARG A 28 -10.33 5.47 10.22
N ILE A 29 -11.53 5.25 10.75
CA ILE A 29 -12.41 6.28 11.30
C ILE A 29 -12.25 6.32 12.82
N ALA A 30 -12.25 5.16 13.46
CA ALA A 30 -12.13 5.01 14.90
C ALA A 30 -11.46 3.68 15.25
N ASP A 31 -10.96 3.62 16.47
CA ASP A 31 -10.35 2.43 17.06
C ASP A 31 -10.78 2.40 18.53
N VAL A 32 -11.52 1.35 18.91
CA VAL A 32 -12.09 1.20 20.24
C VAL A 32 -11.44 -0.01 20.91
N ALA A 33 -10.67 0.22 21.97
CA ALA A 33 -10.02 -0.84 22.73
C ALA A 33 -11.03 -1.60 23.61
N VAL A 34 -11.82 -2.50 23.00
CA VAL A 34 -12.92 -3.24 23.67
C VAL A 34 -12.46 -4.00 24.91
N ALA A 35 -11.23 -4.51 24.90
CA ALA A 35 -10.63 -5.20 26.04
C ALA A 35 -10.54 -4.35 27.32
N MET A 36 -10.53 -3.01 27.20
CA MET A 36 -10.43 -2.11 28.35
C MET A 36 -11.72 -1.97 29.15
N PHE A 37 -12.86 -2.44 28.62
CA PHE A 37 -14.17 -2.33 29.25
C PHE A 37 -15.00 -3.62 29.08
N ALA A 38 -14.32 -4.76 28.87
CA ALA A 38 -14.98 -6.03 28.58
C ALA A 38 -15.84 -6.56 29.75
N ASP A 39 -15.63 -6.04 30.96
CA ASP A 39 -16.39 -6.34 32.18
C ASP A 39 -17.43 -5.27 32.54
N ASP A 40 -17.51 -4.17 31.79
CA ASP A 40 -18.48 -3.09 31.99
C ASP A 40 -19.66 -3.24 31.01
N ALA A 41 -20.81 -3.66 31.54
CA ALA A 41 -22.00 -3.94 30.74
C ALA A 41 -22.58 -2.68 30.07
N ASP A 42 -22.45 -1.51 30.69
CA ASP A 42 -22.97 -0.26 30.14
C ASP A 42 -22.11 0.20 28.95
N MET A 43 -20.78 0.08 29.10
CA MET A 43 -19.83 0.36 28.02
C MET A 43 -19.98 -0.62 26.85
N LEU A 44 -20.22 -1.90 27.12
CA LEU A 44 -20.54 -2.89 26.07
C LEU A 44 -21.86 -2.57 25.36
N GLY A 45 -22.85 -2.06 26.08
CA GLY A 45 -24.11 -1.56 25.52
C GLY A 45 -23.88 -0.39 24.56
N ALA A 46 -23.17 0.65 25.01
CA ALA A 46 -22.83 1.82 24.20
C ALA A 46 -21.98 1.44 22.96
N TYR A 47 -21.00 0.54 23.12
CA TYR A 47 -20.21 0.03 22.01
C TYR A 47 -21.08 -0.72 21.00
N SER A 48 -22.03 -1.55 21.47
CA SER A 48 -22.96 -2.25 20.58
C SER A 48 -23.80 -1.29 19.74
N ASP A 49 -24.26 -0.18 20.33
CA ASP A 49 -25.01 0.87 19.62
C ASP A 49 -24.13 1.60 18.59
N LEU A 50 -22.88 1.91 18.94
CA LEU A 50 -21.89 2.45 18.01
C LEU A 50 -21.66 1.51 16.82
N VAL A 51 -21.46 0.21 17.07
CA VAL A 51 -21.26 -0.79 16.01
C VAL A 51 -22.46 -0.87 15.09
N ARG A 52 -23.69 -0.83 15.61
CA ARG A 52 -24.92 -0.81 14.79
C ARG A 52 -24.97 0.45 13.93
N ALA A 53 -24.71 1.62 14.51
CA ALA A 53 -24.71 2.90 13.78
C ALA A 53 -23.65 2.93 12.67
N ALA A 54 -22.43 2.46 12.96
CA ALA A 54 -21.34 2.38 11.98
C ALA A 54 -21.70 1.46 10.80
N LYS A 55 -22.24 0.27 11.08
CA LYS A 55 -22.70 -0.66 10.04
C LYS A 55 -23.84 -0.08 9.21
N ALA A 56 -24.79 0.60 9.84
CA ALA A 56 -25.89 1.28 9.15
C ALA A 56 -25.39 2.41 8.22
N ALA A 57 -24.27 3.05 8.58
CA ALA A 57 -23.58 4.04 7.75
C ALA A 57 -22.68 3.41 6.64
N GLY A 58 -22.64 2.08 6.53
CA GLY A 58 -21.83 1.37 5.54
C GLY A 58 -20.36 1.26 5.90
N HIS A 59 -20.00 1.31 7.18
CA HIS A 59 -18.63 1.09 7.64
C HIS A 59 -18.35 -0.38 7.95
N VAL A 60 -17.08 -0.77 7.83
CA VAL A 60 -16.59 -2.08 8.23
C VAL A 60 -16.13 -1.99 9.67
N VAL A 61 -16.61 -2.91 10.51
CA VAL A 61 -16.20 -3.03 11.91
C VAL A 61 -15.50 -4.36 12.09
N SER A 62 -14.24 -4.34 12.49
CA SER A 62 -13.46 -5.54 12.80
C SER A 62 -13.67 -5.98 14.25
N SER A 63 -13.26 -7.21 14.54
CA SER A 63 -13.43 -7.84 15.86
C SER A 63 -12.60 -7.21 16.97
N ASP A 64 -11.52 -6.51 16.62
CA ASP A 64 -10.63 -5.79 17.54
C ASP A 64 -11.14 -4.38 17.91
N GLY A 65 -12.26 -3.95 17.32
CA GLY A 65 -12.88 -2.66 17.61
C GLY A 65 -12.49 -1.54 16.66
N GLU A 66 -11.76 -1.85 15.59
CA GLU A 66 -11.46 -0.88 14.54
C GLU A 66 -12.68 -0.67 13.61
N ILE A 67 -12.94 0.60 13.29
CA ILE A 67 -14.01 1.02 12.38
C ILE A 67 -13.37 1.72 11.18
N ARG A 68 -13.63 1.20 9.98
CA ARG A 68 -13.07 1.71 8.72
C ARG A 68 -14.17 2.04 7.72
N ARG A 69 -13.88 2.98 6.81
CA ARG A 69 -14.71 3.16 5.60
C ARG A 69 -14.76 1.86 4.82
N ALA A 70 -15.92 1.54 4.22
CA ALA A 70 -15.97 0.46 3.25
C ALA A 70 -15.11 0.81 2.03
N VAL A 71 -14.45 -0.20 1.47
CA VAL A 71 -13.70 -0.08 0.23
C VAL A 71 -14.58 -0.58 -0.89
N THR A 72 -14.77 0.25 -1.91
CA THR A 72 -15.49 -0.14 -3.12
C THR A 72 -14.53 -0.74 -4.15
N ASP A 73 -15.05 -1.57 -5.04
CA ASP A 73 -14.28 -2.09 -6.17
C ASP A 73 -13.71 -0.95 -7.03
N GLU A 74 -14.47 0.12 -7.24
CA GLU A 74 -14.01 1.32 -7.96
C GLU A 74 -12.77 1.95 -7.30
N LEU A 75 -12.78 2.07 -5.96
CA LEU A 75 -11.64 2.60 -5.22
C LEU A 75 -10.42 1.68 -5.32
N LEU A 76 -10.61 0.36 -5.27
CA LEU A 76 -9.52 -0.62 -5.45
C LEU A 76 -8.92 -0.56 -6.85
N GLN A 77 -9.75 -0.48 -7.88
CA GLN A 77 -9.28 -0.34 -9.26
C GLN A 77 -8.53 0.97 -9.48
N ARG A 78 -8.99 2.07 -8.87
CA ARG A 78 -8.26 3.34 -8.89
C ARG A 78 -6.90 3.22 -8.21
N ARG A 79 -6.84 2.62 -7.01
CA ARG A 79 -5.57 2.38 -6.28
C ARG A 79 -4.61 1.51 -7.11
N LEU A 80 -5.12 0.49 -7.81
CA LEU A 80 -4.34 -0.33 -8.72
C LEU A 80 -3.75 0.50 -9.88
N ALA A 81 -4.58 1.30 -10.54
CA ALA A 81 -4.13 2.17 -11.63
C ALA A 81 -3.07 3.18 -11.15
N ASP A 82 -3.26 3.78 -9.97
CA ASP A 82 -2.30 4.71 -9.37
C ASP A 82 -0.96 4.02 -9.04
N ALA A 83 -1.02 2.79 -8.50
CA ALA A 83 0.17 2.00 -8.19
C ALA A 83 0.94 1.59 -9.45
N GLN A 84 0.23 1.15 -10.50
CA GLN A 84 0.79 0.87 -11.81
C GLN A 84 1.48 2.09 -12.41
N ALA A 85 0.79 3.24 -12.43
CA ALA A 85 1.35 4.49 -12.94
C ALA A 85 2.58 4.95 -12.13
N SER A 86 2.59 4.73 -10.81
CA SER A 86 3.75 5.02 -9.97
C SER A 86 4.94 4.12 -10.30
N TRP A 87 4.70 2.83 -10.56
CA TRP A 87 5.73 1.89 -10.99
C TRP A 87 6.27 2.30 -12.37
N ASP A 88 5.40 2.60 -13.34
CA ASP A 88 5.78 2.99 -14.71
C ASP A 88 6.63 4.28 -14.71
N ARG A 89 6.28 5.26 -13.86
CA ARG A 89 7.08 6.49 -13.68
C ARG A 89 8.46 6.21 -13.08
N ALA A 90 8.55 5.27 -12.14
CA ALA A 90 9.83 4.88 -11.53
C ALA A 90 10.73 4.14 -12.52
N GLU A 91 10.17 3.23 -13.32
CA GLU A 91 10.89 2.59 -14.42
C GLU A 91 11.38 3.61 -15.44
N THR A 92 10.51 4.53 -15.90
CA THR A 92 10.88 5.57 -16.86
C THR A 92 12.05 6.41 -16.34
N ALA A 93 11.95 6.90 -15.09
CA ALA A 93 13.02 7.70 -14.47
C ALA A 93 14.32 6.91 -14.29
N TYR A 94 14.24 5.61 -14.00
CA TYR A 94 15.40 4.72 -13.95
C TYR A 94 16.06 4.61 -15.32
N LEU A 95 15.29 4.35 -16.37
CA LEU A 95 15.79 4.20 -17.75
C LEU A 95 16.44 5.49 -18.26
N GLU A 96 15.86 6.65 -17.96
CA GLU A 96 16.47 7.95 -18.25
C GLU A 96 17.81 8.13 -17.52
N ALA A 97 17.86 7.74 -16.25
CA ALA A 97 19.06 7.83 -15.43
C ALA A 97 20.16 6.84 -15.84
N LEU A 98 19.86 5.75 -16.55
CA LEU A 98 20.89 4.88 -17.12
C LEU A 98 21.73 5.60 -18.20
N GLY A 99 21.15 6.57 -18.91
CA GLY A 99 21.87 7.34 -19.92
C GLY A 99 22.73 8.47 -19.35
N THR A 100 22.36 9.00 -18.18
CA THR A 100 22.99 10.20 -17.59
C THR A 100 23.74 9.93 -16.29
N GLY A 101 23.49 8.79 -15.63
CA GLY A 101 23.93 8.49 -14.27
C GLY A 101 23.21 9.31 -13.19
N VAL A 102 22.23 10.13 -13.54
CA VAL A 102 21.57 11.07 -12.61
C VAL A 102 20.07 10.88 -12.64
N VAL A 103 19.49 10.58 -11.48
CA VAL A 103 18.04 10.61 -11.26
C VAL A 103 17.62 12.04 -10.90
N LYS A 104 16.55 12.53 -11.52
CA LYS A 104 16.00 13.87 -11.26
C LYS A 104 15.70 14.09 -9.76
N ASP A 105 16.07 15.27 -9.28
CA ASP A 105 15.87 15.69 -7.89
C ASP A 105 14.40 15.53 -7.45
N GLY A 106 14.22 14.98 -6.24
CA GLY A 106 12.89 14.66 -5.67
C GLY A 106 12.35 13.28 -6.03
N TYR A 107 12.91 12.56 -7.01
CA TYR A 107 12.45 11.23 -7.40
C TYR A 107 13.45 10.10 -7.10
N ALA A 108 14.64 10.44 -6.60
CA ALA A 108 15.70 9.49 -6.25
C ALA A 108 15.23 8.39 -5.29
N TRP A 109 14.43 8.72 -4.28
CA TRP A 109 13.91 7.73 -3.33
C TRP A 109 12.99 6.70 -4.01
N ALA A 110 12.07 7.15 -4.87
CA ALA A 110 11.15 6.26 -5.58
C ALA A 110 11.90 5.28 -6.50
N VAL A 111 12.92 5.76 -7.22
CA VAL A 111 13.77 4.92 -8.07
C VAL A 111 14.61 3.94 -7.24
N LYS A 112 15.14 4.35 -6.08
CA LYS A 112 15.87 3.43 -5.18
C LYS A 112 15.00 2.27 -4.71
N GLU A 113 13.79 2.56 -4.25
CA GLU A 113 12.85 1.52 -3.81
C GLU A 113 12.42 0.62 -4.97
N TRP A 114 12.18 1.20 -6.16
CA TRP A 114 11.90 0.41 -7.37
C TRP A 114 13.06 -0.52 -7.74
N CYS A 115 14.30 -0.03 -7.78
CA CYS A 115 15.50 -0.82 -8.04
C CYS A 115 15.61 -2.00 -7.07
N LYS A 116 15.43 -1.77 -5.77
CA LYS A 116 15.42 -2.82 -4.74
C LYS A 116 14.34 -3.87 -5.01
N LYS A 117 13.12 -3.45 -5.38
CA LYS A 117 12.02 -4.37 -5.70
C LYS A 117 12.27 -5.16 -6.98
N GLU A 118 12.84 -4.55 -8.01
CA GLU A 118 13.18 -5.20 -9.28
C GLU A 118 14.50 -5.99 -9.22
N GLY A 119 15.28 -5.87 -8.14
CA GLY A 119 16.60 -6.50 -8.04
C GLY A 119 17.64 -5.87 -8.98
N ARG A 120 17.52 -4.57 -9.23
CA ARG A 120 18.40 -3.78 -10.10
C ARG A 120 19.29 -2.88 -9.25
N GLU A 121 20.47 -2.57 -9.79
CA GLU A 121 21.34 -1.57 -9.20
C GLU A 121 20.77 -0.17 -9.39
N TYR A 122 21.00 0.72 -8.43
CA TYR A 122 20.60 2.12 -8.56
C TYR A 122 21.60 2.85 -9.47
N PRO A 123 21.15 3.65 -10.46
CA PRO A 123 22.06 4.41 -11.32
C PRO A 123 22.86 5.39 -10.47
N VAL A 124 24.18 5.24 -10.46
CA VAL A 124 25.12 6.17 -9.84
C VAL A 124 25.84 6.93 -10.94
N ALA A 125 26.00 8.24 -10.75
CA ALA A 125 26.83 9.04 -11.65
C ALA A 125 28.23 8.44 -11.64
N GLY A 126 28.76 8.08 -12.80
CA GLY A 126 30.13 7.59 -12.92
C GLY A 126 31.06 8.63 -12.32
N VAL A 127 31.78 8.27 -11.26
CA VAL A 127 32.87 9.11 -10.75
C VAL A 127 33.92 9.10 -11.85
N SER A 128 34.03 10.21 -12.56
CA SER A 128 35.12 10.45 -13.52
C SER A 128 36.41 10.73 -12.77
#